data_AF-A0A2M7Q0V6-F1
#
_entry.id   AF-A0A2M7Q0V6-F1
#
_cell.length_a   1.000
_cell.length_b   1.000
_cell.length_c   1.000
_cell.angle_alpha   90.00
_cell.angle_beta   90.00
_cell.angle_gamma   90.00
#
_symmetry.space_group_name_H-M   'P 1'
#
loop_
_entity.id
_entity.type
_entity.pdbx_description
1 polymer ?
#
loop_
_entity_poly.entity_id
_entity_poly.type
_entity_poly.pdbx_seq_one_letter_code
_entity_poly.pdbx_strand_id
1 'polypeptide(L)'
;MSKINPDHNDANKLALKYALVFTDLYCYEGLLQLDRIFTDSLASADASLCQRLIAARANPAALDKNRESELLIELAPHVETFIGELFGIDEHLYALSARAAALNPLYSCKKKFVQRVAKKVGVQTISDEAAQSVVDRLTTMFGEPFSEMAFARHVMDWLADSQVHAEMLALAADFAEWAVHSQSGRQQYAGGVLFHLPVPVDPMQLVPLERVQVSGAEALQGPRASLRHREGFKLTDGGCDLSGALEQAHYCVWCHHQGRDSCSIGLKDKEQAQFKQTGFGVQQAGCPLEEKISELNLLAADGHLLGALAVACVNNPLLAATGHRICNDCMKACIYQKQQAVNIPEVESRILKEVLHLPWGFEVYSLLTRWNPLNLVRPLPQQPSGYKVLIAGLGPAGFTLAHQLMQGGHSIIAVDGLKIEPLAPEISGVMAKGQRVQFRPIRDINVLYESLDEPAIAEKKNSRTQIPSLSPNHLKCKLISL
;
A
#
# COMPACT_ATOMS: atom_id res chain seq x y z
N MET A 1 -28.26 -29.74 -0.37
CA MET A 1 -28.21 -30.47 -1.66
C MET A 1 -29.07 -29.75 -2.68
N SER A 2 -28.51 -28.72 -3.32
CA SER A 2 -28.97 -28.27 -4.63
C SER A 2 -27.82 -28.51 -5.61
N LYS A 3 -28.15 -29.05 -6.77
CA LYS A 3 -27.19 -29.52 -7.76
C LYS A 3 -26.44 -28.33 -8.32
N ILE A 4 -25.11 -28.34 -8.15
CA ILE A 4 -24.21 -27.42 -8.84
C ILE A 4 -24.26 -27.80 -10.32
N ASN A 5 -24.66 -26.83 -11.14
CA ASN A 5 -24.69 -26.92 -12.59
C ASN A 5 -23.23 -26.92 -13.12
N PRO A 6 -22.77 -27.86 -13.98
CA PRO A 6 -21.35 -27.98 -14.33
C PRO A 6 -20.81 -26.97 -15.36
N ASP A 7 -21.64 -26.06 -15.88
CA ASP A 7 -21.30 -25.25 -17.08
C ASP A 7 -20.95 -23.78 -16.81
N HIS A 8 -20.31 -23.44 -15.69
CA HIS A 8 -19.78 -22.08 -15.43
C HIS A 8 -18.25 -21.95 -15.64
N ASN A 9 -17.64 -22.81 -16.47
CA ASN A 9 -16.18 -22.95 -16.49
C ASN A 9 -15.41 -22.06 -17.50
N ASP A 10 -16.09 -21.20 -18.29
CA ASP A 10 -15.41 -20.31 -19.25
C ASP A 10 -15.03 -18.93 -18.68
N ALA A 11 -15.74 -18.42 -17.67
CA ALA A 11 -15.47 -17.11 -17.08
C ALA A 11 -14.18 -17.05 -16.23
N ASN A 12 -13.55 -18.20 -15.95
CA ASN A 12 -12.38 -18.35 -15.10
C ASN A 12 -11.06 -18.53 -15.85
N LYS A 13 -11.08 -18.50 -17.19
CA LYS A 13 -9.85 -18.61 -17.99
C LYS A 13 -9.28 -17.21 -18.24
N LEU A 14 -8.03 -16.99 -17.85
CA LEU A 14 -7.32 -15.76 -18.18
C LEU A 14 -7.18 -15.64 -19.70
N ALA A 15 -7.72 -14.57 -20.26
CA ALA A 15 -7.61 -14.22 -21.67
C ALA A 15 -6.85 -12.90 -21.78
N LEU A 16 -5.55 -12.99 -22.03
CA LEU A 16 -4.72 -11.81 -22.23
C LEU A 16 -5.04 -11.17 -23.59
N LYS A 17 -4.90 -9.84 -23.67
CA LYS A 17 -4.94 -9.13 -24.95
C LYS A 17 -3.64 -9.33 -25.75
N TYR A 18 -3.60 -8.74 -26.94
CA TYR A 18 -2.40 -8.70 -27.79
C TYR A 18 -1.88 -10.05 -28.27
N ALA A 19 -2.76 -11.06 -28.34
CA ALA A 19 -2.44 -12.44 -28.71
C ALA A 19 -1.36 -13.10 -27.82
N LEU A 20 -1.18 -12.60 -26.60
CA LEU A 20 -0.31 -13.22 -25.59
C LEU A 20 -1.04 -14.37 -24.89
N VAL A 21 -0.29 -15.36 -24.45
CA VAL A 21 -0.77 -16.42 -23.56
C VAL A 21 -0.12 -16.28 -22.18
N PHE A 22 -0.75 -16.87 -21.16
CA PHE A 22 -0.30 -16.74 -19.76
C PHE A 22 1.19 -17.09 -19.55
N THR A 23 1.69 -18.12 -20.24
CA THR A 23 3.08 -18.55 -20.13
C THR A 23 4.08 -17.52 -20.66
N ASP A 24 3.66 -16.60 -21.54
CA ASP A 24 4.51 -15.54 -22.07
C ASP A 24 4.93 -14.55 -20.98
N LEU A 25 4.15 -14.43 -19.89
CA LEU A 25 4.47 -13.57 -18.74
C LEU A 25 5.58 -14.15 -17.83
N TYR A 26 6.10 -15.33 -18.16
CA TYR A 26 7.11 -16.08 -17.39
C TYR A 26 8.35 -16.45 -18.21
N CYS A 27 8.40 -16.09 -19.50
CA CYS A 27 9.59 -16.30 -20.34
C CYS A 27 10.13 -14.97 -20.88
N TYR A 28 11.43 -14.97 -21.22
CA TYR A 28 12.10 -13.77 -21.67
C TYR A 28 11.52 -13.24 -22.99
N GLU A 29 11.23 -14.14 -23.94
CA GLU A 29 10.71 -13.79 -25.26
C GLU A 29 9.33 -13.13 -25.17
N GLY A 30 8.45 -13.67 -24.31
CA GLY A 30 7.12 -13.14 -24.08
C GLY A 30 7.14 -11.78 -23.40
N LEU A 31 8.00 -11.59 -22.38
CA LEU A 31 8.18 -10.28 -21.74
C LEU A 31 8.80 -9.25 -22.69
N LEU A 32 9.73 -9.66 -23.55
CA LEU A 32 10.31 -8.79 -24.57
C LEU A 32 9.26 -8.35 -25.60
N GLN A 33 8.36 -9.25 -26.01
CA GLN A 33 7.23 -8.93 -26.86
C GLN A 33 6.26 -7.97 -26.15
N LEU A 34 5.96 -8.21 -24.87
CA LEU A 34 5.10 -7.36 -24.05
C LEU A 34 5.65 -5.93 -23.95
N ASP A 35 6.95 -5.76 -23.68
CA ASP A 35 7.57 -4.44 -23.57
C ASP A 35 7.54 -3.66 -24.89
N ARG A 36 7.65 -4.35 -26.03
CA ARG A 36 7.46 -3.74 -27.36
C ARG A 36 6.02 -3.28 -27.56
N ILE A 37 5.04 -4.14 -27.25
CA ILE A 37 3.62 -3.79 -27.35
C ILE A 37 3.28 -2.58 -26.47
N PHE A 38 3.81 -2.53 -25.24
CA PHE A 38 3.66 -1.37 -24.36
C PHE A 38 4.25 -0.10 -25.00
N THR A 39 5.47 -0.18 -25.53
CA THR A 39 6.14 0.96 -26.16
C THR A 39 5.39 1.47 -27.40
N ASP A 40 4.84 0.57 -28.21
CA ASP A 40 4.02 0.90 -29.38
C ASP A 40 2.67 1.52 -28.99
N SER A 41 2.04 1.00 -27.93
CA SER A 41 0.82 1.58 -27.33
C SER A 41 1.09 3.00 -26.81
N LEU A 42 2.19 3.18 -26.06
CA LEU A 42 2.61 4.48 -25.56
C LEU A 42 2.93 5.44 -26.71
N ALA A 43 3.60 4.99 -27.77
CA ALA A 43 3.88 5.84 -28.93
C ALA A 43 2.60 6.31 -29.64
N SER A 44 1.56 5.48 -29.63
CA SER A 44 0.25 5.79 -30.21
C SER A 44 -0.55 6.77 -29.35
N ALA A 45 -0.45 6.65 -28.03
CA ALA A 45 -1.16 7.52 -27.08
C ALA A 45 -0.43 8.86 -26.85
N ASP A 46 0.89 8.83 -26.68
CA ASP A 46 1.76 9.98 -26.50
C ASP A 46 3.17 9.69 -27.06
N ALA A 47 3.38 10.09 -28.31
CA ALA A 47 4.65 9.93 -29.01
C ALA A 47 5.82 10.68 -28.33
N SER A 48 5.55 11.81 -27.68
CA SER A 48 6.61 12.59 -27.01
C SER A 48 7.07 11.90 -25.74
N LEU A 49 6.14 11.40 -24.94
CA LEU A 49 6.43 10.64 -23.73
C LEU A 49 7.14 9.31 -24.06
N CYS A 50 6.74 8.63 -25.13
CA CYS A 50 7.45 7.44 -25.62
C CYS A 50 8.91 7.74 -25.99
N GLN A 51 9.18 8.84 -26.71
CA GLN A 51 10.55 9.25 -27.04
C GLN A 51 11.38 9.53 -25.78
N ARG A 52 10.79 10.17 -24.77
CA ARG A 52 11.45 10.42 -23.48
C ARG A 52 11.76 9.11 -22.75
N LEU A 53 10.84 8.14 -22.74
CA LEU A 53 11.08 6.81 -22.18
C LEU A 53 12.23 6.09 -22.88
N ILE A 54 12.24 6.07 -24.21
CA ILE A 54 13.29 5.42 -25.01
C ILE A 54 14.65 6.08 -24.74
N ALA A 55 14.71 7.42 -24.75
CA ALA A 55 15.94 8.16 -24.46
C ALA A 55 16.44 7.90 -23.03
N ALA A 56 15.53 7.86 -22.05
CA ALA A 56 15.85 7.59 -20.66
C ALA A 56 16.36 6.16 -20.46
N ARG A 57 15.77 5.15 -21.11
CA ARG A 57 16.26 3.77 -21.06
C ARG A 57 17.62 3.59 -21.74
N ALA A 58 17.89 4.35 -22.80
CA ALA A 58 19.17 4.29 -23.51
C ALA A 58 20.34 4.86 -22.68
N ASN A 59 20.08 5.85 -21.83
CA ASN A 59 21.08 6.43 -20.93
C ASN A 59 20.48 6.86 -19.58
N PRO A 60 20.12 5.91 -18.68
CA PRO A 60 19.44 6.24 -17.42
C PRO A 60 20.28 7.16 -16.53
N ALA A 61 21.60 7.00 -16.54
CA ALA A 61 22.53 7.78 -15.72
C ALA A 61 22.61 9.27 -16.11
N ALA A 62 22.13 9.66 -17.29
CA ALA A 62 22.07 11.06 -17.71
C ALA A 62 20.82 11.80 -17.20
N LEU A 63 19.84 11.08 -16.66
CA LEU A 63 18.64 11.66 -16.09
C LEU A 63 18.91 12.03 -14.62
N ASP A 64 18.70 13.29 -14.26
CA ASP A 64 18.71 13.66 -12.85
C ASP A 64 17.45 13.14 -12.14
N LYS A 65 17.55 12.99 -10.81
CA LYS A 65 16.47 12.39 -10.00
C LYS A 65 15.12 13.08 -10.18
N ASN A 66 15.08 14.40 -10.36
CA ASN A 66 13.81 15.13 -10.51
C ASN A 66 13.15 14.81 -11.85
N ARG A 67 13.92 14.86 -12.95
CA ARG A 67 13.43 14.49 -14.29
C ARG A 67 13.02 13.03 -14.38
N GLU A 68 13.73 12.15 -13.66
CA GLU A 68 13.35 10.75 -13.54
C GLU A 68 11.98 10.62 -12.86
N SER A 69 11.79 11.27 -11.71
CA SER A 69 10.51 11.23 -10.99
C SER A 69 9.36 11.82 -11.81
N GLU A 70 9.55 12.96 -12.47
CA GLU A 70 8.57 13.55 -13.39
C GLU A 70 8.18 12.57 -14.50
N LEU A 71 9.18 11.95 -15.14
CA LEU A 71 8.94 10.96 -16.20
C LEU A 71 8.16 9.74 -15.69
N LEU A 72 8.50 9.20 -14.51
CA LEU A 72 7.80 8.03 -13.98
C LEU A 72 6.35 8.37 -13.55
N ILE A 73 6.11 9.56 -13.00
CA ILE A 73 4.76 10.04 -12.67
C ILE A 73 3.93 10.14 -13.95
N GLU A 74 4.47 10.74 -15.01
CA GLU A 74 3.77 10.87 -16.29
C GLU A 74 3.49 9.50 -16.95
N LEU A 75 4.42 8.54 -16.84
CA LEU A 75 4.26 7.20 -17.40
C LEU A 75 3.29 6.32 -16.61
N ALA A 76 3.16 6.50 -15.30
CA ALA A 76 2.42 5.59 -14.44
C ALA A 76 0.93 5.39 -14.84
N PRO A 77 0.15 6.44 -15.20
CA PRO A 77 -1.21 6.27 -15.72
C PRO A 77 -1.28 5.45 -17.02
N HIS A 78 -0.28 5.57 -17.90
CA HIS A 78 -0.20 4.76 -19.13
C HIS A 78 0.10 3.29 -18.84
N VAL A 79 0.96 3.02 -17.85
CA VAL A 79 1.25 1.65 -17.38
C VAL A 79 0.00 1.02 -16.76
N GLU A 80 -0.71 1.76 -15.92
CA GLU A 80 -1.97 1.32 -15.32
C GLU A 80 -3.01 0.97 -16.38
N THR A 81 -3.23 1.86 -17.34
CA THR A 81 -4.17 1.64 -18.46
C THR A 81 -3.78 0.41 -19.28
N PHE A 82 -2.50 0.31 -19.66
CA PHE A 82 -2.00 -0.81 -20.45
C PHE A 82 -2.15 -2.16 -19.73
N ILE A 83 -1.84 -2.23 -18.44
CA ILE A 83 -2.03 -3.44 -17.64
C ILE A 83 -3.51 -3.77 -17.50
N GLY A 84 -4.36 -2.76 -17.32
CA GLY A 84 -5.82 -2.88 -17.36
C GLY A 84 -6.30 -3.62 -18.59
N GLU A 85 -5.89 -3.12 -19.76
CA GLU A 85 -6.26 -3.71 -21.04
C GLU A 85 -5.68 -5.12 -21.18
N LEU A 86 -4.38 -5.30 -20.88
CA LEU A 86 -3.67 -6.57 -21.00
C LEU A 86 -4.40 -7.73 -20.29
N PHE A 87 -4.87 -7.48 -19.05
CA PHE A 87 -5.58 -8.47 -18.24
C PHE A 87 -7.11 -8.43 -18.41
N GLY A 88 -7.65 -7.44 -19.13
CA GLY A 88 -9.09 -7.23 -19.29
C GLY A 88 -9.77 -6.84 -17.98
N ILE A 89 -9.13 -5.97 -17.19
CA ILE A 89 -9.60 -5.52 -15.87
C ILE A 89 -9.88 -4.02 -15.83
N ASP A 90 -10.04 -3.37 -16.98
CA ASP A 90 -10.28 -1.94 -17.16
C ASP A 90 -11.44 -1.42 -16.29
N GLU A 91 -12.57 -2.13 -16.29
CA GLU A 91 -13.74 -1.77 -15.48
C GLU A 91 -13.45 -1.83 -13.97
N HIS A 92 -12.60 -2.76 -13.53
CA HIS A 92 -12.24 -2.91 -12.12
C HIS A 92 -11.27 -1.82 -11.69
N LEU A 93 -10.33 -1.43 -12.56
CA LEU A 93 -9.44 -0.28 -12.32
C LEU A 93 -10.22 1.03 -12.31
N TYR A 94 -11.15 1.22 -13.25
CA TYR A 94 -12.05 2.37 -13.25
C TYR A 94 -12.89 2.43 -11.96
N ALA A 95 -13.45 1.31 -11.51
CA ALA A 95 -14.20 1.25 -10.27
C ALA A 95 -13.33 1.57 -9.04
N LEU A 96 -12.08 1.12 -9.01
CA LEU A 96 -11.12 1.44 -7.95
C LEU A 96 -10.77 2.94 -7.94
N SER A 97 -10.48 3.51 -9.11
CA SER A 97 -10.21 4.94 -9.27
C SER A 97 -11.44 5.79 -8.89
N ALA A 98 -12.65 5.39 -9.30
CA ALA A 98 -13.89 6.06 -8.94
C ALA A 98 -14.16 6.01 -7.43
N ARG A 99 -13.87 4.89 -6.76
CA ARG A 99 -13.93 4.77 -5.29
C ARG A 99 -12.95 5.73 -4.61
N ALA A 100 -11.73 5.84 -5.12
CA ALA A 100 -10.74 6.80 -4.63
C ALA A 100 -11.21 8.24 -4.83
N ALA A 101 -11.66 8.59 -6.04
CA ALA A 101 -12.15 9.93 -6.38
C ALA A 101 -13.37 10.35 -5.55
N ALA A 102 -14.27 9.41 -5.22
CA ALA A 102 -15.40 9.66 -4.34
C ALA A 102 -15.01 10.11 -2.92
N LEU A 103 -13.76 9.84 -2.50
CA LEU A 103 -13.23 10.24 -1.19
C LEU A 103 -12.61 11.65 -1.20
N ASN A 104 -12.32 12.23 -2.37
CA ASN A 104 -11.69 13.55 -2.52
C ASN A 104 -12.37 14.70 -1.75
N PRO A 105 -13.71 14.75 -1.61
CA PRO A 105 -14.36 15.76 -0.77
C PRO A 105 -13.87 15.73 0.67
N LEU A 106 -13.66 14.55 1.26
CA LEU A 106 -13.19 14.40 2.65
C LEU A 106 -11.83 15.08 2.83
N TYR A 107 -10.87 14.76 1.96
CA TYR A 107 -9.51 15.27 2.07
C TYR A 107 -9.42 16.77 1.76
N SER A 108 -10.19 17.21 0.77
CA SER A 108 -10.32 18.63 0.42
C SER A 108 -10.92 19.44 1.57
N CYS A 109 -12.02 18.96 2.15
CA CYS A 109 -12.68 19.60 3.30
C CYS A 109 -11.77 19.61 4.52
N LYS A 110 -11.09 18.49 4.82
CA LYS A 110 -10.12 18.42 5.91
C LYS A 110 -9.04 19.49 5.81
N LYS A 111 -8.43 19.63 4.63
CA LYS A 111 -7.32 20.58 4.38
C LYS A 111 -7.78 22.04 4.27
N LYS A 112 -8.88 22.31 3.56
CA LYS A 112 -9.34 23.67 3.25
C LYS A 112 -10.24 24.26 4.34
N PHE A 113 -10.93 23.42 5.12
CA PHE A 113 -11.89 23.84 6.15
C PHE A 113 -11.46 23.40 7.56
N VAL A 114 -11.50 22.09 7.85
CA VAL A 114 -11.39 21.56 9.22
C VAL A 114 -10.07 21.97 9.89
N GLN A 115 -8.94 21.82 9.18
CA GLN A 115 -7.63 22.22 9.69
C GLN A 115 -7.52 23.73 9.98
N ARG A 116 -8.30 24.58 9.30
CA ARG A 116 -8.26 26.03 9.50
C ARG A 116 -9.08 26.45 10.72
N VAL A 117 -10.26 25.87 10.89
CA VAL A 117 -11.13 26.16 12.04
C VAL A 117 -10.52 25.61 13.33
N ALA A 118 -9.99 24.39 13.29
CA ALA A 118 -9.43 23.72 14.47
C ALA A 118 -8.08 24.30 14.97
N LYS A 119 -7.42 25.19 14.21
CA LYS A 119 -6.18 25.86 14.64
C LYS A 119 -6.37 26.86 15.79
N LYS A 120 -7.61 27.23 16.11
CA LYS A 120 -7.91 28.15 17.22
C LYS A 120 -7.72 27.41 18.55
N VAL A 121 -6.55 27.57 19.16
CA VAL A 121 -6.21 26.96 20.47
C VAL A 121 -6.96 27.67 21.59
N GLY A 122 -7.52 26.92 22.55
CA GLY A 122 -8.13 27.47 23.77
C GLY A 122 -9.62 27.87 23.64
N VAL A 123 -10.28 27.49 22.55
CA VAL A 123 -11.72 27.75 22.36
C VAL A 123 -12.53 26.76 23.19
N GLN A 124 -13.46 27.27 24.00
CA GLN A 124 -14.54 26.44 24.55
C GLN A 124 -15.40 25.98 23.38
N THR A 125 -15.40 24.68 23.10
CA THR A 125 -16.29 24.10 22.10
C THR A 125 -17.74 24.19 22.59
N ILE A 126 -18.68 24.12 21.67
CA ILE A 126 -20.11 23.95 22.00
C ILE A 126 -20.33 22.71 22.88
N SER A 127 -21.45 22.65 23.61
CA SER A 127 -21.82 21.47 24.40
C SER A 127 -22.24 20.30 23.50
N ASP A 128 -22.30 19.09 24.05
CA ASP A 128 -22.72 17.90 23.31
C ASP A 128 -24.18 18.02 22.82
N GLU A 129 -25.06 18.64 23.61
CA GLU A 129 -26.46 18.90 23.23
C GLU A 129 -26.55 19.93 22.09
N ALA A 130 -25.71 20.97 22.15
CA ALA A 130 -25.62 21.96 21.09
C ALA A 130 -25.07 21.32 19.81
N ALA A 131 -24.05 20.48 19.89
CA ALA A 131 -23.49 19.75 18.76
C ALA A 131 -24.55 18.87 18.07
N GLN A 132 -25.38 18.17 18.85
CA GLN A 132 -26.49 17.40 18.29
C GLN A 132 -27.52 18.29 17.57
N SER A 133 -27.87 19.44 18.15
CA SER A 133 -28.75 20.43 17.50
C SER A 133 -28.14 20.96 16.20
N VAL A 134 -26.81 21.17 16.16
CA VAL A 134 -26.11 21.53 14.93
C VAL A 134 -26.22 20.43 13.88
N VAL A 135 -26.02 19.15 14.26
CA VAL A 135 -26.18 18.00 13.35
C VAL A 135 -27.58 17.96 12.75
N ASP A 136 -28.63 18.17 13.55
CA ASP A 136 -30.01 18.15 13.06
C ASP A 136 -30.28 19.29 12.05
N ARG A 137 -29.75 20.48 12.32
CA ARG A 137 -29.81 21.63 11.41
C ARG A 137 -29.03 21.38 10.12
N LEU A 138 -27.81 20.85 10.21
CA LEU A 138 -26.98 20.49 9.05
C LEU A 138 -27.67 19.42 8.20
N THR A 139 -28.21 18.36 8.82
CA THR A 139 -29.00 17.32 8.13
C THR A 139 -30.17 17.93 7.34
N THR A 140 -30.89 18.87 7.96
CA THR A 140 -32.01 19.57 7.30
C THR A 140 -31.53 20.40 6.10
N MET A 141 -30.40 21.11 6.24
CA MET A 141 -29.83 21.92 5.16
C MET A 141 -29.23 21.07 4.03
N PHE A 142 -28.62 19.93 4.36
CA PHE A 142 -28.05 19.00 3.39
C PHE A 142 -29.13 18.27 2.59
N GLY A 143 -30.32 18.07 3.18
CA GLY A 143 -31.39 17.26 2.58
C GLY A 143 -31.09 15.76 2.58
N GLU A 144 -30.13 15.31 3.38
CA GLU A 144 -29.70 13.91 3.51
C GLU A 144 -29.14 13.64 4.93
N PRO A 145 -29.04 12.37 5.37
CA PRO A 145 -28.48 12.02 6.66
C PRO A 145 -27.05 12.53 6.84
N PHE A 146 -26.74 13.04 8.04
CA PHE A 146 -25.39 13.47 8.38
C PHE A 146 -24.38 12.33 8.26
N SER A 147 -23.28 12.58 7.56
CA SER A 147 -22.08 11.74 7.53
C SER A 147 -20.86 12.64 7.30
N GLU A 148 -19.64 12.15 7.56
CA GLU A 148 -18.43 12.92 7.21
C GLU A 148 -18.41 13.26 5.71
N MET A 149 -18.89 12.34 4.86
CA MET A 149 -18.95 12.56 3.41
C MET A 149 -19.97 13.66 3.04
N ALA A 150 -21.19 13.60 3.59
CA ALA A 150 -22.19 14.62 3.36
C ALA A 150 -21.69 15.99 3.84
N PHE A 151 -21.16 16.06 5.06
CA PHE A 151 -20.54 17.28 5.59
C PHE A 151 -19.46 17.81 4.65
N ALA A 152 -18.54 16.95 4.21
CA ALA A 152 -17.44 17.35 3.35
C ALA A 152 -17.90 17.90 1.99
N ARG A 153 -18.87 17.27 1.33
CA ARG A 153 -19.40 17.76 0.04
C ARG A 153 -20.06 19.12 0.20
N HIS A 154 -21.04 19.23 1.10
CA HIS A 154 -21.82 20.47 1.27
C HIS A 154 -20.95 21.63 1.75
N VAL A 155 -20.02 21.39 2.69
CA VAL A 155 -19.10 22.45 3.15
C VAL A 155 -18.14 22.88 2.04
N MET A 156 -17.68 21.96 1.20
CA MET A 156 -16.85 22.33 0.05
C MET A 156 -17.62 23.15 -0.98
N ASP A 157 -18.90 22.85 -1.21
CA ASP A 157 -19.78 23.64 -2.07
C ASP A 157 -20.02 25.04 -1.48
N TRP A 158 -20.32 25.13 -0.19
CA TRP A 158 -20.49 26.41 0.51
C TRP A 158 -19.21 27.26 0.51
N LEU A 159 -18.04 26.63 0.60
CA LEU A 159 -16.76 27.33 0.52
C LEU A 159 -16.52 28.00 -0.84
N ALA A 160 -17.16 27.53 -1.92
CA ALA A 160 -17.04 28.15 -3.24
C ALA A 160 -17.65 29.56 -3.27
N ASP A 161 -18.67 29.83 -2.44
CA ASP A 161 -19.26 31.16 -2.25
C ASP A 161 -19.41 31.51 -0.76
N SER A 162 -18.25 31.72 -0.12
CA SER A 162 -18.18 31.90 1.32
C SER A 162 -18.90 33.16 1.86
N GLN A 163 -19.16 34.16 1.02
CA GLN A 163 -19.93 35.35 1.43
C GLN A 163 -21.42 35.04 1.55
N VAL A 164 -21.97 34.32 0.58
CA VAL A 164 -23.38 33.92 0.57
C VAL A 164 -23.66 32.90 1.68
N HIS A 165 -22.73 31.98 1.93
CA HIS A 165 -22.91 30.87 2.88
C HIS A 165 -22.29 31.11 4.26
N ALA A 166 -22.02 32.37 4.64
CA ALA A 166 -21.30 32.69 5.87
C ALA A 166 -21.91 32.07 7.13
N GLU A 167 -23.24 32.10 7.29
CA GLU A 167 -23.92 31.51 8.45
C GLU A 167 -23.83 29.98 8.48
N MET A 168 -23.93 29.34 7.32
CA MET A 168 -23.82 27.87 7.20
C MET A 168 -22.40 27.41 7.51
N LEU A 169 -21.40 28.15 7.01
CA LEU A 169 -19.98 27.90 7.29
C LEU A 169 -19.64 28.14 8.76
N ALA A 170 -20.23 29.14 9.41
CA ALA A 170 -20.05 29.35 10.85
C ALA A 170 -20.61 28.17 11.66
N LEU A 171 -21.82 27.71 11.33
CA LEU A 171 -22.42 26.55 11.97
C LEU A 171 -21.58 25.27 11.78
N ALA A 172 -21.09 25.04 10.56
CA ALA A 172 -20.20 23.91 10.26
C ALA A 172 -18.86 24.02 11.00
N ALA A 173 -18.35 25.24 11.20
CA ALA A 173 -17.11 25.48 11.94
C ALA A 173 -17.27 25.14 13.42
N ASP A 174 -18.37 25.57 14.06
CA ASP A 174 -18.67 25.23 15.46
C ASP A 174 -18.73 23.71 15.67
N PHE A 175 -19.38 23.00 14.74
CA PHE A 175 -19.43 21.55 14.76
C PHE A 175 -18.06 20.90 14.57
N ALA A 176 -17.28 21.35 13.57
CA ALA A 176 -15.96 20.82 13.30
C ALA A 176 -14.98 21.06 14.46
N GLU A 177 -15.04 22.23 15.11
CA GLU A 177 -14.26 22.52 16.31
C GLU A 177 -14.63 21.56 17.47
N TRP A 178 -15.92 21.31 17.69
CA TRP A 178 -16.37 20.31 18.67
C TRP A 178 -15.91 18.89 18.32
N ALA A 179 -16.07 18.47 17.06
CA ALA A 179 -15.71 17.11 16.62
C ALA A 179 -14.21 16.84 16.79
N VAL A 180 -13.36 17.83 16.55
CA VAL A 180 -11.90 17.72 16.66
C VAL A 180 -11.42 17.77 18.11
N HIS A 181 -11.95 18.68 18.93
CA HIS A 181 -11.36 19.01 20.24
C HIS A 181 -12.07 18.38 21.44
N SER A 182 -13.37 18.11 21.36
CA SER A 182 -14.12 17.53 22.47
C SER A 182 -13.78 16.05 22.69
N GLN A 183 -14.02 15.53 23.90
CA GLN A 183 -13.88 14.09 24.15
C GLN A 183 -14.94 13.28 23.41
N SER A 184 -16.20 13.70 23.49
CA SER A 184 -17.36 13.05 22.85
C SER A 184 -17.23 13.03 21.33
N GLY A 185 -16.87 14.16 20.71
CA GLY A 185 -16.63 14.25 19.26
C GLY A 185 -15.50 13.35 18.78
N ARG A 186 -14.35 13.36 19.46
CA ARG A 186 -13.23 12.46 19.11
C ARG A 186 -13.58 10.99 19.23
N GLN A 187 -14.43 10.62 20.19
CA GLN A 187 -14.91 9.24 20.34
C GLN A 187 -15.91 8.88 19.25
N GLN A 188 -16.86 9.76 18.95
CA GLN A 188 -17.90 9.54 17.94
C GLN A 188 -17.32 9.42 16.53
N TYR A 189 -16.30 10.22 16.20
CA TYR A 189 -15.65 10.24 14.89
C TYR A 189 -14.28 9.55 14.86
N ALA A 190 -13.99 8.68 15.85
CA ALA A 190 -12.71 7.98 15.96
C ALA A 190 -12.39 7.08 14.76
N GLY A 191 -13.42 6.55 14.09
CA GLY A 191 -13.28 5.70 12.90
C GLY A 191 -13.24 6.46 11.57
N GLY A 192 -13.44 7.79 11.60
CA GLY A 192 -13.45 8.63 10.43
C GLY A 192 -12.10 9.30 10.16
N VAL A 193 -12.01 10.04 9.06
CA VAL A 193 -10.77 10.71 8.63
C VAL A 193 -10.88 12.22 8.65
N LEU A 194 -12.10 12.76 8.53
CA LEU A 194 -12.32 14.19 8.33
C LEU A 194 -11.91 15.02 9.56
N PHE A 195 -12.32 14.56 10.75
CA PHE A 195 -12.09 15.27 12.01
C PHE A 195 -10.83 14.79 12.77
N HIS A 196 -10.09 13.83 12.22
CA HIS A 196 -8.86 13.32 12.82
C HIS A 196 -7.64 14.09 12.35
N LEU A 197 -7.19 15.13 13.07
CA LEU A 197 -6.03 15.93 12.66
C LEU A 197 -4.71 15.36 13.19
N PRO A 198 -3.59 15.49 12.44
CA PRO A 198 -2.27 15.13 12.95
C PRO A 198 -1.95 15.90 14.24
N VAL A 199 -1.60 15.17 15.30
CA VAL A 199 -1.29 15.77 16.61
C VAL A 199 0.21 16.01 16.81
N PRO A 200 0.60 16.96 17.69
CA PRO A 200 1.98 17.07 18.15
C PRO A 200 2.48 15.75 18.75
N VAL A 201 3.76 15.44 18.51
CA VAL A 201 4.38 14.23 19.04
C VAL A 201 5.34 14.61 20.16
N ASP A 202 5.16 13.98 21.32
CA ASP A 202 6.16 13.97 22.39
C ASP A 202 6.92 12.63 22.34
N PRO A 203 8.23 12.64 22.01
CA PRO A 203 9.05 11.43 22.00
C PRO A 203 9.04 10.66 23.32
N MET A 204 8.83 11.35 24.45
CA MET A 204 8.79 10.73 25.78
C MET A 204 7.40 10.19 26.15
N GLN A 205 6.36 10.50 25.37
CA GLN A 205 4.97 10.11 25.63
C GLN A 205 4.27 9.59 24.36
N LEU A 206 4.91 8.66 23.64
CA LEU A 206 4.38 8.09 22.39
C LEU A 206 3.18 7.16 22.57
N VAL A 207 3.01 6.58 23.77
CA VAL A 207 1.91 5.66 24.08
C VAL A 207 1.16 6.20 25.29
N PRO A 208 -0.16 6.38 25.21
CA PRO A 208 -0.96 6.75 26.39
C PRO A 208 -0.92 5.62 27.41
N LEU A 209 -0.63 5.94 28.66
CA LEU A 209 -0.53 5.00 29.76
C LEU A 209 -1.38 5.47 30.95
N GLU A 210 -2.03 4.53 31.61
CA GLU A 210 -2.80 4.68 32.83
C GLU A 210 -2.17 3.84 33.95
N ARG A 211 -2.15 4.36 35.17
CA ARG A 211 -1.75 3.60 36.35
C ARG A 211 -2.92 2.76 36.82
N VAL A 212 -2.68 1.47 37.07
CA VAL A 212 -3.68 0.52 37.55
C VAL A 212 -3.13 -0.35 38.66
N GLN A 213 -4.03 -0.94 39.45
CA GLN A 213 -3.70 -1.95 40.44
C GLN A 213 -3.94 -3.33 39.83
N VAL A 214 -2.88 -4.14 39.70
CA VAL A 214 -2.95 -5.53 39.24
C VAL A 214 -2.41 -6.41 40.36
N SER A 215 -3.27 -7.23 40.96
CA SER A 215 -2.92 -8.14 42.05
C SER A 215 -2.21 -7.46 43.24
N GLY A 216 -2.61 -6.23 43.58
CA GLY A 216 -2.05 -5.46 44.70
C GLY A 216 -0.73 -4.74 44.39
N ALA A 217 -0.27 -4.76 43.13
CA ALA A 217 0.87 -3.98 42.67
C ALA A 217 0.44 -2.88 41.69
N GLU A 218 1.10 -1.71 41.76
CA GLU A 218 0.93 -0.66 40.76
C GLU A 218 1.58 -1.10 39.44
N ALA A 219 0.83 -0.99 38.35
CA ALA A 219 1.27 -1.29 36.99
C ALA A 219 0.86 -0.16 36.04
N LEU A 220 1.53 -0.09 34.89
CA LEU A 220 1.14 0.76 33.76
C LEU A 220 0.44 -0.09 32.71
N GLN A 221 -0.68 0.39 32.21
CA GLN A 221 -1.40 -0.23 31.09
C GLN A 221 -1.81 0.84 30.06
N GLY A 222 -2.09 0.42 28.82
CA GLY A 222 -2.80 1.28 27.88
C GLY A 222 -4.25 1.54 28.32
N PRO A 223 -4.93 2.56 27.76
CA PRO A 223 -6.31 2.86 28.11
C PRO A 223 -7.22 1.66 27.99
N ARG A 224 -8.06 1.42 29.00
CA ARG A 224 -8.90 0.20 29.04
C ARG A 224 -9.77 0.02 27.79
N ALA A 225 -10.25 1.12 27.21
CA ALA A 225 -11.08 1.13 26.01
C ALA A 225 -10.33 0.67 24.74
N SER A 226 -8.98 0.72 24.73
CA SER A 226 -8.15 0.32 23.58
C SER A 226 -7.32 -0.94 23.83
N LEU A 227 -7.48 -1.59 25.00
CA LEU A 227 -6.83 -2.85 25.31
C LEU A 227 -7.30 -3.95 24.35
N ARG A 228 -6.34 -4.60 23.69
CA ARG A 228 -6.57 -5.76 22.83
C ARG A 228 -5.90 -6.97 23.45
N HIS A 229 -6.68 -7.98 23.81
CA HIS A 229 -6.15 -9.26 24.27
C HIS A 229 -5.66 -10.07 23.04
N ARG A 230 -4.48 -10.67 23.16
CA ARG A 230 -3.97 -11.58 22.12
C ARG A 230 -4.69 -12.91 22.25
N GLU A 231 -5.61 -13.17 21.34
CA GLU A 231 -6.28 -14.46 21.16
C GLU A 231 -5.82 -15.09 19.85
N GLY A 232 -5.22 -16.29 19.93
CA GLY A 232 -4.74 -17.01 18.75
C GLY A 232 -3.55 -16.36 18.02
N PHE A 233 -3.43 -16.68 16.73
CA PHE A 233 -2.36 -16.26 15.83
C PHE A 233 -2.84 -15.39 14.67
N LYS A 234 -4.15 -15.16 14.54
CA LYS A 234 -4.69 -14.17 13.61
C LYS A 234 -4.09 -12.80 13.84
N LEU A 235 -4.04 -12.07 12.74
CA LEU A 235 -3.69 -10.67 12.73
C LEU A 235 -4.80 -9.85 13.42
N THR A 236 -4.46 -9.15 14.50
CA THR A 236 -5.40 -8.35 15.32
C THR A 236 -5.44 -6.87 14.96
N ASP A 237 -4.62 -6.46 14.01
CA ASP A 237 -4.61 -5.13 13.43
C ASP A 237 -5.04 -5.25 11.97
N GLY A 238 -6.11 -4.56 11.55
CA GLY A 238 -6.57 -4.57 10.17
C GLY A 238 -5.75 -3.68 9.24
N GLY A 239 -4.99 -2.73 9.81
CA GLY A 239 -4.54 -1.54 9.09
C GLY A 239 -5.71 -0.59 8.82
N CYS A 240 -5.46 0.52 8.14
CA CYS A 240 -6.51 1.44 7.72
C CYS A 240 -7.20 0.93 6.45
N ASP A 241 -8.43 1.34 6.17
CA ASP A 241 -9.09 1.10 4.88
C ASP A 241 -8.54 2.02 3.78
N LEU A 242 -9.16 2.00 2.58
CA LEU A 242 -8.78 2.89 1.49
C LEU A 242 -8.90 4.38 1.89
N SER A 243 -9.93 4.73 2.66
CA SER A 243 -10.15 6.10 3.12
C SER A 243 -9.00 6.61 3.99
N GLY A 244 -8.56 5.81 4.95
CA GLY A 244 -7.43 6.15 5.81
C GLY A 244 -6.09 6.20 5.08
N ALA A 245 -5.85 5.32 4.10
CA ALA A 245 -4.59 5.31 3.36
C ALA A 245 -4.47 6.54 2.46
N LEU A 246 -5.53 6.85 1.71
CA LEU A 246 -5.54 8.04 0.86
C LEU A 246 -5.52 9.33 1.68
N GLU A 247 -6.06 9.35 2.91
CA GLU A 247 -5.87 10.49 3.81
C GLU A 247 -4.38 10.76 4.06
N GLN A 248 -3.57 9.73 4.30
CA GLN A 248 -2.13 9.86 4.49
C GLN A 248 -1.42 10.29 3.20
N ALA A 249 -1.87 9.79 2.04
CA ALA A 249 -1.37 10.22 0.74
C ALA A 249 -1.64 11.72 0.47
N HIS A 250 -2.82 12.24 0.86
CA HIS A 250 -3.18 13.67 0.77
C HIS A 250 -2.56 14.54 1.87
N TYR A 251 -2.22 13.95 3.03
CA TYR A 251 -1.46 14.63 4.08
C TYR A 251 0.01 14.82 3.67
N CYS A 252 0.57 13.92 2.87
CA CYS A 252 1.87 14.10 2.24
C CYS A 252 1.91 15.42 1.44
N VAL A 253 3.05 16.12 1.49
CA VAL A 253 3.29 17.34 0.69
C VAL A 253 4.13 17.06 -0.57
N TRP A 254 4.32 15.79 -0.88
CA TRP A 254 5.00 15.29 -2.07
C TRP A 254 6.36 15.94 -2.33
N CYS A 255 7.29 15.86 -1.38
CA CYS A 255 8.57 16.57 -1.37
C CYS A 255 9.52 16.34 -2.58
N HIS A 256 9.30 15.36 -3.45
CA HIS A 256 10.18 15.08 -4.60
C HIS A 256 10.35 16.31 -5.51
N HIS A 257 9.30 17.11 -5.73
CA HIS A 257 9.36 18.29 -6.61
C HIS A 257 10.33 19.38 -6.12
N GLN A 258 10.74 19.33 -4.84
CA GLN A 258 11.71 20.24 -4.24
C GLN A 258 13.09 19.60 -4.05
N GLY A 259 13.28 18.34 -4.42
CA GLY A 259 14.47 17.55 -4.12
C GLY A 259 14.73 17.38 -2.62
N ARG A 260 13.66 17.32 -1.80
CA ARG A 260 13.72 17.20 -0.32
C ARG A 260 12.88 16.04 0.20
N ASP A 261 12.84 14.97 -0.55
CA ASP A 261 12.19 13.68 -0.25
C ASP A 261 12.89 12.93 0.89
N SER A 262 12.98 13.55 2.07
CA SER A 262 13.71 13.01 3.22
C SER A 262 13.22 11.63 3.69
N CYS A 263 11.97 11.28 3.41
CA CYS A 263 11.45 9.93 3.66
C CYS A 263 12.08 8.85 2.77
N SER A 264 12.62 9.22 1.60
CA SER A 264 13.37 8.34 0.70
C SER A 264 14.87 8.46 0.95
N ILE A 265 15.44 9.67 0.82
CA ILE A 265 16.89 9.91 0.80
C ILE A 265 17.48 10.39 2.15
N GLY A 266 16.68 10.39 3.20
CA GLY A 266 17.06 10.77 4.55
C GLY A 266 16.94 12.26 4.87
N LEU A 267 16.75 12.56 6.15
CA LEU A 267 16.67 13.92 6.68
C LEU A 267 18.07 14.40 7.08
N LYS A 268 18.66 15.28 6.27
CA LYS A 268 20.03 15.78 6.49
C LYS A 268 20.03 17.08 7.31
N ASP A 269 21.15 17.33 8.00
CA ASP A 269 21.39 18.64 8.58
C ASP A 269 21.64 19.69 7.48
N LYS A 270 21.32 20.96 7.75
CA LYS A 270 21.50 22.04 6.77
C LYS A 270 22.97 22.46 6.67
N GLU A 271 23.71 22.31 7.76
CA GLU A 271 25.10 22.74 7.90
C GLU A 271 26.08 21.58 7.69
N GLN A 272 25.64 20.35 7.96
CA GLN A 272 26.44 19.14 7.83
C GLN A 272 25.77 18.15 6.88
N ALA A 273 26.53 17.55 5.97
CA ALA A 273 26.02 16.52 5.05
C ALA A 273 25.61 15.19 5.73
N GLN A 274 25.49 15.18 7.06
CA GLN A 274 25.14 14.03 7.87
C GLN A 274 23.62 13.93 8.08
N PHE A 275 23.13 12.72 8.34
CA PHE A 275 21.74 12.51 8.73
C PHE A 275 21.49 13.04 10.13
N LYS A 276 20.32 13.67 10.31
CA LYS A 276 19.81 14.03 11.62
C LYS A 276 19.52 12.76 12.43
N GLN A 277 19.49 12.95 13.74
CA GLN A 277 19.12 11.90 14.68
C GLN A 277 17.82 12.26 15.39
N THR A 278 17.04 11.24 15.70
CA THR A 278 15.90 11.35 16.61
C THR A 278 16.37 11.71 18.02
N GLY A 279 15.45 12.07 18.92
CA GLY A 279 15.74 12.28 20.35
C GLY A 279 16.37 11.06 21.05
N PHE A 280 16.31 9.88 20.44
CA PHE A 280 16.92 8.64 20.94
C PHE A 280 18.21 8.24 20.20
N GLY A 281 18.80 9.13 19.40
CA GLY A 281 20.06 8.88 18.69
C GLY A 281 19.93 8.01 17.43
N VAL A 282 18.72 7.65 17.01
CA VAL A 282 18.49 6.89 15.76
C VAL A 282 18.69 7.79 14.55
N GLN A 283 19.52 7.38 13.59
CA GLN A 283 19.72 8.10 12.33
C GLN A 283 18.46 8.13 11.47
N GLN A 284 18.18 9.28 10.86
CA GLN A 284 17.02 9.50 10.00
C GLN A 284 17.42 9.36 8.53
N ALA A 285 17.84 8.15 8.15
CA ALA A 285 18.39 7.86 6.82
C ALA A 285 17.34 7.72 5.70
N GLY A 286 16.05 7.66 6.03
CA GLY A 286 14.97 7.43 5.05
C GLY A 286 14.77 5.95 4.76
N CYS A 287 14.06 5.66 3.67
CA CYS A 287 13.84 4.29 3.22
C CYS A 287 15.17 3.64 2.82
N PRO A 288 15.53 2.47 3.37
CA PRO A 288 16.76 1.77 2.98
C PRO A 288 16.86 1.40 1.50
N LEU A 289 15.73 1.39 0.78
CA LEU A 289 15.66 1.10 -0.66
C LEU A 289 15.66 2.37 -1.53
N GLU A 290 15.72 3.57 -0.92
CA GLU A 290 15.49 4.85 -1.59
C GLU A 290 14.20 4.82 -2.44
N GLU A 291 13.15 4.21 -1.89
CA GLU A 291 11.87 4.06 -2.59
C GLU A 291 11.26 5.42 -2.95
N LYS A 292 10.65 5.51 -4.15
CA LYS A 292 9.95 6.69 -4.68
C LYS A 292 8.61 6.94 -3.97
N ILE A 293 8.68 7.17 -2.66
CA ILE A 293 7.54 7.33 -1.74
C ILE A 293 6.68 8.54 -2.10
N SER A 294 7.33 9.64 -2.47
CA SER A 294 6.65 10.91 -2.71
C SER A 294 5.81 10.84 -4.00
N GLU A 295 6.32 10.13 -4.99
CA GLU A 295 5.71 9.82 -6.27
C GLU A 295 4.57 8.80 -6.09
N LEU A 296 4.80 7.72 -5.32
CA LEU A 296 3.77 6.77 -4.88
C LEU A 296 2.57 7.50 -4.27
N ASN A 297 2.81 8.36 -3.28
CA ASN A 297 1.75 9.09 -2.59
C ASN A 297 1.02 10.10 -3.49
N LEU A 298 1.73 10.74 -4.43
CA LEU A 298 1.11 11.66 -5.39
C LEU A 298 0.14 10.90 -6.30
N LEU A 299 0.62 9.83 -6.94
CA LEU A 299 -0.19 9.01 -7.85
C LEU A 299 -1.38 8.37 -7.13
N ALA A 300 -1.19 7.90 -5.89
CA ALA A 300 -2.27 7.36 -5.08
C ALA A 300 -3.34 8.42 -4.76
N ALA A 301 -2.93 9.63 -4.38
CA ALA A 301 -3.83 10.75 -4.15
C ALA A 301 -4.58 11.21 -5.41
N ASP A 302 -3.96 11.04 -6.59
CA ASP A 302 -4.57 11.31 -7.89
C ASP A 302 -5.46 10.15 -8.40
N GLY A 303 -5.53 9.04 -7.64
CA GLY A 303 -6.42 7.91 -7.94
C GLY A 303 -5.83 6.83 -8.86
N HIS A 304 -4.52 6.88 -9.15
CA HIS A 304 -3.78 5.92 -9.97
C HIS A 304 -3.09 4.84 -9.12
N LEU A 305 -3.87 4.00 -8.44
CA LEU A 305 -3.34 3.08 -7.42
C LEU A 305 -2.42 1.99 -7.99
N LEU A 306 -2.71 1.45 -9.18
CA LEU A 306 -1.84 0.45 -9.82
C LEU A 306 -0.59 1.13 -10.41
N GLY A 307 -0.74 2.33 -10.97
CA GLY A 307 0.40 3.15 -11.39
C GLY A 307 1.33 3.49 -10.22
N ALA A 308 0.74 3.85 -9.08
CA ALA A 308 1.47 4.11 -7.84
C ALA A 308 2.22 2.86 -7.35
N LEU A 309 1.58 1.68 -7.38
CA LEU A 309 2.24 0.40 -7.07
C LEU A 309 3.41 0.13 -8.02
N ALA A 310 3.23 0.36 -9.32
CA ALA A 310 4.28 0.16 -10.32
C ALA A 310 5.49 1.07 -10.05
N VAL A 311 5.28 2.31 -9.60
CA VAL A 311 6.37 3.21 -9.18
C VAL A 311 7.11 2.67 -7.96
N ALA A 312 6.41 2.20 -6.92
CA ALA A 312 7.06 1.60 -5.75
C ALA A 312 7.87 0.33 -6.11
N CYS A 313 7.34 -0.51 -7.00
CA CYS A 313 8.01 -1.71 -7.50
C CYS A 313 9.35 -1.43 -8.20
N VAL A 314 9.63 -0.19 -8.64
CA VAL A 314 10.93 0.15 -9.25
C VAL A 314 12.08 -0.07 -8.27
N ASN A 315 11.90 0.37 -7.02
CA ASN A 315 12.90 0.21 -5.96
C ASN A 315 12.65 -1.05 -5.13
N ASN A 316 11.39 -1.41 -4.93
CA ASN A 316 10.97 -2.46 -4.03
C ASN A 316 9.99 -3.43 -4.71
N PRO A 317 10.44 -4.35 -5.58
CA PRO A 317 9.55 -5.34 -6.18
C PRO A 317 8.94 -6.32 -5.15
N LEU A 318 9.41 -6.30 -3.89
CA LEU A 318 9.03 -7.24 -2.83
C LEU A 318 8.19 -6.58 -1.73
N LEU A 319 7.37 -5.59 -2.12
CA LEU A 319 6.38 -4.88 -1.30
C LEU A 319 5.56 -5.75 -0.34
N ALA A 320 5.25 -6.99 -0.70
CA ALA A 320 4.52 -7.90 0.20
C ALA A 320 5.31 -8.27 1.48
N ALA A 321 6.61 -8.02 1.51
CA ALA A 321 7.49 -8.25 2.66
C ALA A 321 7.85 -6.96 3.41
N THR A 322 7.33 -5.80 3.00
CA THR A 322 7.56 -4.49 3.63
C THR A 322 6.23 -3.86 4.04
N GLY A 323 6.21 -2.54 4.23
CA GLY A 323 5.02 -1.79 4.57
C GLY A 323 4.61 -1.92 6.04
N HIS A 324 3.32 -1.69 6.28
CA HIS A 324 2.73 -1.58 7.61
C HIS A 324 3.05 -2.78 8.48
N ARG A 325 3.45 -2.50 9.73
CA ARG A 325 3.93 -3.43 10.78
C ARG A 325 5.35 -3.95 10.59
N ILE A 326 5.98 -3.72 9.45
CA ILE A 326 7.33 -4.21 9.16
C ILE A 326 8.33 -3.05 9.15
N CYS A 327 8.11 -2.04 8.31
CA CYS A 327 9.03 -0.91 8.14
C CYS A 327 8.51 0.38 8.78
N ASN A 328 9.42 1.27 9.19
CA ASN A 328 9.07 2.61 9.68
C ASN A 328 10.16 3.70 9.49
N ASP A 329 11.28 3.42 8.81
CA ASP A 329 12.38 4.38 8.68
C ASP A 329 12.02 5.60 7.82
N CYS A 330 11.20 5.41 6.80
CA CYS A 330 10.62 6.48 5.99
C CYS A 330 9.79 7.46 6.84
N MET A 331 9.03 6.97 7.83
CA MET A 331 8.26 7.80 8.77
C MET A 331 9.19 8.58 9.69
N LYS A 332 10.24 7.94 10.23
CA LYS A 332 11.22 8.60 11.11
C LYS A 332 11.90 9.78 10.42
N ALA A 333 12.17 9.66 9.12
CA ALA A 333 12.83 10.70 8.34
C ALA A 333 11.86 11.66 7.62
N CYS A 334 10.54 11.49 7.76
CA CYS A 334 9.54 12.40 7.20
C CYS A 334 9.80 13.85 7.65
N ILE A 335 9.54 14.85 6.82
CA ILE A 335 9.77 16.25 7.20
C ILE A 335 8.96 16.70 8.43
N TYR A 336 7.89 15.98 8.78
CA TYR A 336 7.08 16.21 9.97
C TYR A 336 7.75 15.63 11.22
N GLN A 337 8.55 16.47 11.87
CA GLN A 337 9.36 16.11 13.04
C GLN A 337 8.77 16.57 14.38
N LYS A 338 7.76 17.44 14.36
CA LYS A 338 7.10 17.99 15.56
C LYS A 338 5.64 17.55 15.72
N GLN A 339 5.15 16.78 14.77
CA GLN A 339 3.80 16.25 14.70
C GLN A 339 3.84 14.86 14.08
N GLN A 340 2.73 14.15 14.09
CA GLN A 340 2.64 12.82 13.48
C GLN A 340 3.14 12.85 12.02
N ALA A 341 4.10 11.98 11.72
CA ALA A 341 4.59 11.76 10.38
C ALA A 341 3.51 11.14 9.49
N VAL A 342 3.68 11.26 8.17
CA VAL A 342 2.87 10.51 7.22
C VAL A 342 3.11 9.01 7.47
N ASN A 343 2.02 8.24 7.61
CA ASN A 343 2.07 6.79 7.75
C ASN A 343 2.28 6.11 6.38
N ILE A 344 3.47 6.32 5.81
CA ILE A 344 3.89 5.80 4.51
C ILE A 344 3.74 4.26 4.40
N PRO A 345 4.15 3.46 5.41
CA PRO A 345 4.01 2.00 5.34
C PRO A 345 2.56 1.53 5.18
N GLU A 346 1.61 2.27 5.75
CA GLU A 346 0.18 1.98 5.62
C GLU A 346 -0.34 2.29 4.21
N VAL A 347 0.10 3.40 3.60
CA VAL A 347 -0.22 3.73 2.20
C VAL A 347 0.28 2.61 1.28
N GLU A 348 1.55 2.23 1.42
CA GLU A 348 2.19 1.16 0.66
C GLU A 348 1.42 -0.18 0.78
N SER A 349 1.15 -0.62 2.02
CA SER A 349 0.43 -1.86 2.28
C SER A 349 -1.02 -1.84 1.79
N ARG A 350 -1.72 -0.70 1.91
CA ARG A 350 -3.11 -0.61 1.46
C ARG A 350 -3.18 -0.62 -0.06
N ILE A 351 -2.31 0.10 -0.77
CA ILE A 351 -2.24 0.08 -2.24
C ILE A 351 -1.99 -1.33 -2.75
N LEU A 352 -1.00 -2.03 -2.18
CA LEU A 352 -0.74 -3.43 -2.54
C LEU A 352 -2.00 -4.30 -2.33
N LYS A 353 -2.67 -4.16 -1.18
CA LYS A 353 -3.91 -4.90 -0.91
C LYS A 353 -5.00 -4.60 -1.93
N GLU A 354 -5.28 -3.34 -2.28
CA GLU A 354 -6.33 -3.02 -3.26
C GLU A 354 -6.01 -3.65 -4.63
N VAL A 355 -4.75 -3.60 -5.08
CA VAL A 355 -4.34 -4.23 -6.35
C VAL A 355 -4.45 -5.74 -6.29
N LEU A 356 -4.01 -6.39 -5.20
CA LEU A 356 -4.12 -7.86 -5.05
C LEU A 356 -5.58 -8.35 -5.04
N HIS A 357 -6.54 -7.52 -4.63
CA HIS A 357 -7.97 -7.83 -4.64
C HIS A 357 -8.65 -7.60 -5.99
N LEU A 358 -7.97 -6.98 -6.97
CA LEU A 358 -8.47 -6.97 -8.34
C LEU A 358 -8.48 -8.39 -8.91
N PRO A 359 -9.35 -8.70 -9.89
CA PRO A 359 -9.20 -9.92 -10.67
C PRO A 359 -7.79 -9.99 -11.25
N TRP A 360 -7.14 -11.14 -11.10
CA TRP A 360 -5.74 -11.36 -11.52
C TRP A 360 -4.73 -10.44 -10.82
N GLY A 361 -5.08 -9.80 -9.70
CA GLY A 361 -4.22 -8.87 -8.96
C GLY A 361 -2.88 -9.48 -8.53
N PHE A 362 -2.88 -10.77 -8.16
CA PHE A 362 -1.64 -11.52 -7.93
C PHE A 362 -0.75 -11.58 -9.18
N GLU A 363 -1.34 -11.85 -10.35
CA GLU A 363 -0.60 -11.95 -11.60
C GLU A 363 -0.08 -10.60 -12.07
N VAL A 364 -0.86 -9.53 -11.87
CA VAL A 364 -0.45 -8.15 -12.12
C VAL A 364 0.76 -7.78 -11.26
N TYR A 365 0.69 -8.02 -9.95
CA TYR A 365 1.82 -7.73 -9.06
C TYR A 365 3.03 -8.62 -9.38
N SER A 366 2.82 -9.93 -9.59
CA SER A 366 3.86 -10.88 -9.98
C SER A 366 4.56 -10.46 -11.28
N LEU A 367 3.80 -9.97 -12.27
CA LEU A 367 4.33 -9.42 -13.51
C LEU A 367 5.20 -8.20 -13.22
N LEU A 368 4.75 -7.24 -12.42
CA LEU A 368 5.53 -6.04 -12.05
C LEU A 368 6.86 -6.35 -11.38
N THR A 369 7.00 -7.50 -10.71
CA THR A 369 8.30 -7.93 -10.16
C THR A 369 9.30 -8.35 -11.25
N ARG A 370 8.82 -8.85 -12.39
CA ARG A 370 9.65 -9.36 -13.50
C ARG A 370 9.81 -8.34 -14.61
N TRP A 371 8.70 -7.75 -15.04
CA TRP A 371 8.60 -6.70 -16.03
C TRP A 371 7.95 -5.47 -15.43
N ASN A 372 8.70 -4.37 -15.37
CA ASN A 372 8.17 -3.08 -14.95
C ASN A 372 8.69 -2.01 -15.92
N PRO A 373 7.84 -1.45 -16.78
CA PRO A 373 8.30 -0.52 -17.79
C PRO A 373 8.83 0.80 -17.21
N LEU A 374 8.48 1.12 -15.96
CA LEU A 374 8.97 2.28 -15.21
C LEU A 374 10.40 2.07 -14.67
N ASN A 375 10.91 0.84 -14.64
CA ASN A 375 12.31 0.60 -14.29
C ASN A 375 13.20 0.92 -15.51
N LEU A 376 13.75 2.13 -15.55
CA LEU A 376 14.57 2.61 -16.67
C LEU A 376 15.88 1.85 -16.84
N VAL A 377 16.41 1.26 -15.76
CA VAL A 377 17.70 0.54 -15.76
C VAL A 377 17.52 -0.91 -16.19
N ARG A 378 16.48 -1.57 -15.70
CA ARG A 378 16.21 -2.99 -15.95
C ARG A 378 14.70 -3.25 -16.01
N PRO A 379 14.03 -2.89 -17.12
CA PRO A 379 12.60 -3.11 -17.28
C PRO A 379 12.24 -4.59 -17.50
N LEU A 380 13.22 -5.41 -17.89
CA LEU A 380 13.09 -6.83 -18.22
C LEU A 380 14.18 -7.64 -17.49
N PRO A 381 13.93 -8.93 -17.20
CA PRO A 381 15.01 -9.81 -16.76
C PRO A 381 16.05 -9.96 -17.87
N GLN A 382 17.31 -10.20 -17.51
CA GLN A 382 18.37 -10.50 -18.47
C GLN A 382 18.24 -11.93 -19.00
N GLN A 383 18.84 -12.17 -20.17
CA GLN A 383 18.94 -13.53 -20.73
C GLN A 383 19.70 -14.46 -19.78
N PRO A 384 19.47 -15.79 -19.86
CA PRO A 384 20.15 -16.76 -19.02
C PRO A 384 21.68 -16.59 -19.08
N SER A 385 22.29 -16.28 -17.94
CA SER A 385 23.72 -16.01 -17.86
C SER A 385 24.57 -17.28 -17.85
N GLY A 386 23.95 -18.45 -17.64
CA GLY A 386 24.61 -19.74 -17.42
C GLY A 386 25.16 -19.97 -16.00
N TYR A 387 25.19 -18.95 -15.14
CA TYR A 387 25.65 -19.08 -13.75
C TYR A 387 24.57 -19.70 -12.86
N LYS A 388 25.01 -20.55 -11.92
CA LYS A 388 24.16 -21.18 -10.90
C LYS A 388 24.62 -20.73 -9.52
N VAL A 389 23.71 -20.17 -8.73
CA VAL A 389 24.03 -19.59 -7.41
C VAL A 389 23.24 -20.33 -6.33
N LEU A 390 23.95 -20.77 -5.29
CA LEU A 390 23.35 -21.30 -4.07
C LEU A 390 23.19 -20.15 -3.05
N ILE A 391 21.97 -19.95 -2.56
CA ILE A 391 21.67 -19.01 -1.48
C ILE A 391 21.27 -19.80 -0.24
N ALA A 392 21.96 -19.56 0.87
CA ALA A 392 21.66 -20.18 2.16
C ALA A 392 20.94 -19.17 3.07
N GLY A 393 19.69 -19.46 3.40
CA GLY A 393 18.76 -18.58 4.11
C GLY A 393 17.87 -17.80 3.15
N LEU A 394 16.56 -17.87 3.37
CA LEU A 394 15.48 -17.19 2.66
C LEU A 394 14.73 -16.22 3.59
N GLY A 395 15.48 -15.59 4.50
CA GLY A 395 15.03 -14.33 5.13
C GLY A 395 15.06 -13.16 4.13
N PRO A 396 14.75 -11.93 4.57
CA PRO A 396 14.68 -10.75 3.72
C PRO A 396 15.86 -10.55 2.77
N ALA A 397 17.09 -10.67 3.28
CA ALA A 397 18.29 -10.54 2.45
C ALA A 397 18.39 -11.66 1.39
N GLY A 398 18.05 -12.89 1.75
CA GLY A 398 18.19 -14.06 0.91
C GLY A 398 17.22 -14.09 -0.26
N PHE A 399 15.92 -13.90 0.00
CA PHE A 399 14.93 -13.87 -1.08
C PHE A 399 15.08 -12.60 -1.94
N THR A 400 15.52 -11.47 -1.36
CA THR A 400 15.79 -10.26 -2.15
C THR A 400 16.97 -10.47 -3.09
N LEU A 401 18.06 -11.05 -2.59
CA LEU A 401 19.21 -11.42 -3.44
C LEU A 401 18.80 -12.42 -4.53
N ALA A 402 18.01 -13.43 -4.18
CA ALA A 402 17.48 -14.41 -5.13
C ALA A 402 16.73 -13.70 -6.26
N HIS A 403 15.78 -12.82 -5.93
CA HIS A 403 15.03 -12.04 -6.89
C HIS A 403 15.95 -11.22 -7.81
N GLN A 404 16.88 -10.45 -7.24
CA GLN A 404 17.79 -9.60 -8.01
C GLN A 404 18.68 -10.39 -8.97
N LEU A 405 19.15 -11.57 -8.56
CA LEU A 405 19.98 -12.45 -9.38
C LEU A 405 19.15 -13.20 -10.44
N MET A 406 17.91 -13.59 -10.15
CA MET A 406 16.99 -14.13 -11.15
C MET A 406 16.72 -13.10 -12.26
N GLN A 407 16.50 -11.84 -11.89
CA GLN A 407 16.38 -10.73 -12.84
C GLN A 407 17.70 -10.46 -13.60
N GLY A 408 18.85 -10.89 -13.07
CA GLY A 408 20.15 -10.92 -13.75
C GLY A 408 20.37 -12.13 -14.65
N GLY A 409 19.37 -13.00 -14.84
CA GLY A 409 19.47 -14.19 -15.68
C GLY A 409 20.17 -15.39 -15.03
N HIS A 410 20.43 -15.34 -13.72
CA HIS A 410 21.08 -16.43 -12.99
C HIS A 410 20.07 -17.52 -12.58
N SER A 411 20.53 -18.77 -12.54
CA SER A 411 19.75 -19.87 -11.95
C SER A 411 19.99 -19.93 -10.45
N ILE A 412 18.94 -19.85 -9.65
CA ILE A 412 19.04 -19.84 -8.18
C ILE A 412 18.62 -21.19 -7.61
N ILE A 413 19.42 -21.68 -6.68
CA ILE A 413 19.05 -22.75 -5.75
C ILE A 413 19.07 -22.12 -4.37
N ALA A 414 18.00 -22.27 -3.61
CA ALA A 414 17.92 -21.76 -2.25
C ALA A 414 17.76 -22.91 -1.26
N VAL A 415 18.43 -22.80 -0.12
CA VAL A 415 18.29 -23.71 1.01
C VAL A 415 18.01 -22.89 2.26
N ASP A 416 17.18 -23.39 3.15
CA ASP A 416 16.86 -22.75 4.43
C ASP A 416 16.88 -23.78 5.56
N GLY A 417 17.19 -23.34 6.77
CA GLY A 417 17.12 -24.18 7.97
C GLY A 417 15.68 -24.38 8.46
N LEU A 418 14.76 -23.49 8.07
CA LEU A 418 13.34 -23.62 8.29
C LEU A 418 12.70 -24.48 7.20
N LYS A 419 11.69 -25.27 7.61
CA LYS A 419 10.89 -26.01 6.65
C LYS A 419 10.04 -25.04 5.83
N ILE A 420 10.35 -24.93 4.55
CA ILE A 420 9.52 -24.23 3.56
C ILE A 420 8.66 -25.29 2.86
N GLU A 421 7.35 -25.23 3.07
CA GLU A 421 6.41 -26.11 2.37
C GLU A 421 6.25 -25.62 0.93
N PRO A 422 6.45 -26.46 -0.10
CA PRO A 422 6.23 -26.05 -1.47
C PRO A 422 4.75 -25.72 -1.69
N LEU A 423 4.50 -24.67 -2.48
CA LEU A 423 3.17 -24.42 -3.02
C LEU A 423 2.77 -25.57 -3.95
N ALA A 424 1.45 -25.82 -4.05
CA ALA A 424 0.92 -26.86 -4.90
C ALA A 424 1.41 -26.69 -6.36
N PRO A 425 1.81 -27.78 -7.07
CA PRO A 425 2.43 -27.66 -8.40
C PRO A 425 1.57 -26.94 -9.44
N GLU A 426 0.24 -27.01 -9.30
CA GLU A 426 -0.71 -26.29 -10.14
C GLU A 426 -0.67 -24.77 -9.94
N ILE A 427 -0.03 -24.28 -8.87
CA ILE A 427 0.22 -22.85 -8.59
C ILE A 427 1.67 -22.49 -8.90
N SER A 428 2.64 -23.29 -8.40
CA SER A 428 4.07 -22.97 -8.50
C SER A 428 4.71 -23.35 -9.84
N GLY A 429 4.07 -24.23 -10.62
CA GLY A 429 4.63 -24.79 -11.85
C GLY A 429 5.80 -25.75 -11.61
N VAL A 430 6.03 -26.21 -10.38
CA VAL A 430 7.14 -27.09 -10.03
C VAL A 430 6.70 -28.19 -9.06
N MET A 431 6.98 -29.44 -9.40
CA MET A 431 6.80 -30.57 -8.47
C MET A 431 7.94 -30.65 -7.46
N ALA A 432 7.73 -31.35 -6.34
CA ALA A 432 8.74 -31.51 -5.28
C ALA A 432 10.10 -32.07 -5.76
N LYS A 433 10.13 -32.79 -6.90
CA LYS A 433 11.35 -33.31 -7.53
C LYS A 433 11.99 -32.34 -8.54
N GLY A 434 11.51 -31.10 -8.64
CA GLY A 434 12.04 -30.06 -9.52
C GLY A 434 11.54 -30.09 -10.97
N GLN A 435 10.66 -31.03 -11.33
CA GLN A 435 10.08 -31.08 -12.68
C GLN A 435 9.10 -29.91 -12.88
N ARG A 436 9.30 -29.16 -13.97
CA ARG A 436 8.39 -28.10 -14.42
C ARG A 436 7.08 -28.71 -14.93
N VAL A 437 5.96 -28.13 -14.54
CA VAL A 437 4.62 -28.51 -14.97
C VAL A 437 3.81 -27.28 -15.37
N GLN A 438 2.74 -27.49 -16.13
CA GLN A 438 1.77 -26.42 -16.36
C GLN A 438 1.15 -26.00 -15.02
N PHE A 439 0.95 -24.70 -14.88
CA PHE A 439 0.31 -24.08 -13.71
C PHE A 439 -0.75 -23.10 -14.18
N ARG A 440 -1.66 -22.75 -13.28
CA ARG A 440 -2.79 -21.87 -13.56
C ARG A 440 -2.57 -20.47 -13.00
N PRO A 441 -3.11 -19.44 -13.66
CA PRO A 441 -3.16 -18.10 -13.06
C PRO A 441 -4.11 -18.06 -11.85
N ILE A 442 -3.86 -17.11 -10.96
CA ILE A 442 -4.63 -16.82 -9.76
C ILE A 442 -5.54 -15.62 -10.01
N ARG A 443 -6.85 -15.89 -10.18
CA ARG A 443 -7.85 -14.84 -10.38
C ARG A 443 -8.13 -14.05 -9.12
N ASP A 444 -8.30 -14.74 -8.00
CA ASP A 444 -8.61 -14.16 -6.70
C ASP A 444 -7.53 -14.57 -5.71
N ILE A 445 -6.84 -13.59 -5.13
CA ILE A 445 -5.78 -13.81 -4.13
C ILE A 445 -6.28 -14.61 -2.93
N ASN A 446 -7.59 -14.55 -2.62
CA ASN A 446 -8.17 -15.24 -1.48
C ASN A 446 -8.06 -16.75 -1.54
N VAL A 447 -7.86 -17.34 -2.73
CA VAL A 447 -7.61 -18.77 -2.86
C VAL A 447 -6.25 -19.21 -2.27
N LEU A 448 -5.36 -18.25 -1.98
CA LEU A 448 -4.06 -18.49 -1.36
C LEU A 448 -4.06 -18.27 0.16
N TYR A 449 -5.08 -17.61 0.71
CA TYR A 449 -5.14 -17.33 2.14
C TYR A 449 -5.65 -18.53 2.93
N GLU A 450 -4.96 -18.82 4.03
CA GLU A 450 -5.35 -19.80 5.04
C GLU A 450 -5.40 -19.09 6.41
N SER A 451 -6.28 -19.53 7.30
CA SER A 451 -6.37 -18.99 8.66
C SER A 451 -5.12 -19.34 9.47
N LEU A 452 -4.50 -18.35 10.11
CA LEU A 452 -3.38 -18.58 11.04
C LEU A 452 -3.81 -19.19 12.37
N ASP A 453 -5.10 -19.10 12.73
CA ASP A 453 -5.64 -19.71 13.95
C ASP A 453 -5.90 -21.21 13.79
N GLU A 454 -6.02 -21.68 12.55
CA GLU A 454 -6.12 -23.11 12.31
C GLU A 454 -4.71 -23.69 12.44
N PRO A 455 -4.49 -24.71 13.30
CA PRO A 455 -3.21 -25.39 13.32
C PRO A 455 -2.95 -25.88 11.91
N ALA A 456 -1.85 -25.45 11.27
CA ALA A 456 -1.49 -25.82 9.91
C ALA A 456 -1.69 -27.34 9.75
N ILE A 457 -2.82 -27.72 9.14
CA ILE A 457 -3.36 -29.08 9.28
C ILE A 457 -2.30 -30.04 8.74
N ALA A 458 -1.89 -30.94 9.63
CA ALA A 458 -1.24 -32.19 9.30
C ALA A 458 -1.89 -32.79 8.06
N GLU A 459 -1.10 -33.08 7.03
CA GLU A 459 -1.47 -33.99 5.94
C GLU A 459 -2.93 -33.88 5.48
N LYS A 460 -3.20 -33.07 4.45
CA LYS A 460 -4.25 -33.45 3.50
C LYS A 460 -3.85 -34.83 2.96
N LYS A 461 -4.36 -35.88 3.62
CA LYS A 461 -4.20 -37.30 3.28
C LYS A 461 -4.55 -37.49 1.81
N ASN A 462 -3.53 -37.52 0.95
CA ASN A 462 -3.58 -38.23 -0.31
C ASN A 462 -2.41 -39.22 -0.31
N SER A 463 -2.77 -40.49 -0.38
CA SER A 463 -1.93 -41.70 -0.35
C SER A 463 -1.35 -42.11 1.02
N ARG A 464 -1.76 -43.31 1.44
CA ARG A 464 -1.27 -44.03 2.61
C ARG A 464 0.21 -44.37 2.45
N THR A 465 1.06 -43.77 3.27
CA THR A 465 2.30 -44.42 3.73
C THR A 465 2.56 -43.95 5.16
N GLN A 466 2.38 -44.85 6.13
CA GLN A 466 2.69 -44.62 7.53
C GLN A 466 4.20 -44.48 7.71
N ILE A 467 4.65 -43.42 8.40
CA ILE A 467 5.97 -43.36 9.04
C ILE A 467 5.76 -42.90 10.49
N PRO A 468 6.49 -43.45 11.49
CA PRO A 468 6.12 -43.35 12.89
C PRO A 468 6.51 -42.01 13.54
N SER A 469 5.77 -41.72 14.61
CA SER A 469 5.86 -40.61 15.55
C SER A 469 7.26 -40.07 15.87
N LEU A 470 7.43 -38.75 15.75
CA LEU A 470 8.45 -37.98 16.47
C LEU A 470 7.83 -36.70 17.10
N SER A 471 8.00 -36.62 18.42
CA SER A 471 8.03 -35.48 19.36
C SER A 471 7.43 -34.10 18.97
N PRO A 472 6.63 -33.47 19.86
CA PRO A 472 6.03 -32.15 19.63
C PRO A 472 6.97 -31.04 20.09
N ASN A 473 7.71 -30.39 19.18
CA ASN A 473 8.28 -29.05 19.39
C ASN A 473 8.81 -28.48 18.07
N HIS A 474 7.93 -28.12 17.14
CA HIS A 474 8.30 -27.32 15.98
C HIS A 474 7.19 -26.30 15.66
N LEU A 475 7.45 -25.02 15.98
CA LEU A 475 6.71 -23.91 15.38
C LEU A 475 6.98 -23.93 13.88
N LYS A 476 5.91 -24.10 13.08
CA LYS A 476 5.94 -23.98 11.63
C LYS A 476 5.55 -22.55 11.27
N CYS A 477 6.46 -21.81 10.64
CA CYS A 477 6.15 -20.54 10.01
C CYS A 477 6.06 -20.78 8.50
N LYS A 478 4.87 -20.62 7.90
CA LYS A 478 4.73 -20.58 6.43
C LYS A 478 5.16 -19.19 5.97
N LEU A 479 6.40 -19.06 5.52
CA LEU A 479 6.78 -17.95 4.64
C LEU A 479 6.31 -18.31 3.24
N ILE A 480 5.38 -17.51 2.70
CA ILE A 480 5.12 -17.47 1.26
C ILE A 480 6.29 -16.68 0.67
N SER A 481 7.28 -17.37 0.12
CA SER A 481 8.28 -16.72 -0.73
C SER A 481 7.63 -16.43 -2.09
N LEU A 482 7.62 -15.16 -2.49
CA LEU A 482 7.22 -14.70 -3.82
C LEU A 482 8.16 -15.20 -4.92
#